data_AF-D8JWI0-F1
#
_entry.id   AF-D8JWI0-F1
#
_cell.length_a   1.000
_cell.length_b   1.000
_cell.length_c   1.000
_cell.angle_alpha   90.00
_cell.angle_beta   90.00
_cell.angle_gamma   90.00
#
_symmetry.space_group_name_H-M   'P 1'
#
loop_
_entity.id
_entity.type
_entity.pdbx_description
1 polymer ?
#
loop_
_entity_poly.entity_id
_entity_poly.type
_entity_poly.pdbx_seq_one_letter_code
_entity_poly.pdbx_strand_id
1 'polypeptide(L)'
;MNSASRYFWPLLIFVAFVQTAALFKIVYDKDRLLKSGREITLPVKPVDPRDIFRGDYVTLGYDISSLNASQVPAGSFDKFAVGAPAYVTVAPNPAGGWDVTSVSPEFPKSVSPSDVVLKARVDRMWRGQSGSDGVLSLRYGIETYFVPEGTGRVLESKVREHKIDAILAVGADGSAALKGLVVDGERHVDPPLL
;
A
#
# COMPACT_ATOMS: atom_id res chain seq x y z
N MET A 1 49.16 -5.12 -24.77
CA MET A 1 48.09 -6.09 -24.43
C MET A 1 47.31 -5.55 -23.24
N ASN A 2 46.10 -5.04 -23.47
CA ASN A 2 45.32 -4.31 -22.46
C ASN A 2 44.77 -5.25 -21.38
N SER A 3 45.41 -5.25 -20.21
CA SER A 3 44.96 -5.88 -18.96
C SER A 3 43.53 -5.49 -18.53
N ALA A 4 42.94 -4.45 -19.14
CA ALA A 4 41.57 -4.05 -18.90
C ALA A 4 40.53 -5.08 -19.42
N SER A 5 40.84 -5.81 -20.51
CA SER A 5 39.88 -6.73 -21.15
C SER A 5 39.65 -8.03 -20.39
N ARG A 6 40.65 -8.54 -19.65
CA ARG A 6 40.56 -9.83 -18.93
C ARG A 6 39.62 -9.79 -17.73
N TYR A 7 39.44 -8.62 -17.13
CA TYR A 7 38.53 -8.41 -15.99
C TYR A 7 37.18 -7.85 -16.41
N PHE A 8 37.05 -7.34 -17.64
CA PHE A 8 35.82 -6.74 -18.15
C PHE A 8 34.65 -7.75 -18.20
N TRP A 9 34.86 -8.91 -18.81
CA TRP A 9 33.85 -9.97 -18.91
C TRP A 9 33.40 -10.55 -17.56
N PRO A 10 34.30 -10.95 -16.63
CA PRO A 10 33.87 -11.46 -15.34
C PRO A 10 33.19 -10.38 -14.48
N LEU A 11 33.61 -9.11 -14.57
CA LEU A 11 32.93 -8.01 -13.90
C LEU A 11 31.52 -7.81 -14.45
N LEU A 12 31.34 -7.87 -15.77
CA LEU A 12 30.03 -7.73 -16.41
C LEU A 12 29.10 -8.88 -15.98
N ILE A 13 29.58 -10.12 -15.98
CA ILE A 13 28.82 -11.29 -15.50
C ILE A 13 28.44 -11.11 -14.03
N PHE A 14 29.37 -10.65 -13.20
CA PHE A 14 29.10 -10.38 -11.78
C PHE A 14 27.99 -9.33 -11.62
N VAL A 15 28.07 -8.21 -12.34
CA VAL A 15 27.03 -7.16 -12.30
C VAL A 15 25.68 -7.70 -12.76
N ALA A 16 25.64 -8.45 -13.87
CA ALA A 16 24.42 -9.06 -14.38
C ALA A 16 23.80 -10.05 -13.36
N PHE A 17 24.65 -10.82 -12.68
CA PHE A 17 24.21 -11.73 -11.61
C PHE A 17 23.63 -10.98 -10.42
N VAL A 18 24.30 -9.93 -9.94
CA VAL A 18 23.80 -9.08 -8.85
C VAL A 18 22.46 -8.44 -9.22
N GLN A 19 22.32 -7.93 -10.45
CA GLN A 19 21.05 -7.36 -10.93
C GLN A 19 19.93 -8.41 -10.98
N THR A 20 20.23 -9.61 -11.47
CA THR A 20 19.26 -10.72 -11.53
C THR A 20 18.83 -11.15 -10.11
N ALA A 21 19.78 -11.26 -9.19
CA ALA A 21 19.50 -11.58 -7.80
C ALA A 21 18.66 -10.49 -7.10
N ALA A 22 18.91 -9.21 -7.42
CA ALA A 22 18.10 -8.11 -6.91
C ALA A 22 16.64 -8.17 -7.41
N LEU A 23 16.42 -8.46 -8.69
CA LEU A 23 15.07 -8.64 -9.25
C LEU A 23 14.37 -9.86 -8.63
N PHE A 24 15.06 -10.98 -8.51
CA PHE A 24 14.53 -12.19 -7.86
C PHE A 24 14.12 -11.91 -6.42
N LYS A 25 14.95 -11.17 -5.67
CA LYS A 25 14.64 -10.76 -4.30
C LYS A 25 13.33 -9.98 -4.19
N ILE A 26 13.07 -9.05 -5.11
CA ILE A 26 11.82 -8.25 -5.12
C ILE A 26 10.59 -9.17 -5.26
N VAL A 27 10.64 -10.13 -6.19
CA VAL A 27 9.54 -11.07 -6.42
C VAL A 27 9.35 -11.98 -5.20
N TYR A 28 10.45 -12.52 -4.66
CA TYR A 28 10.42 -13.39 -3.49
C TYR A 28 9.87 -12.69 -2.25
N ASP A 29 10.30 -11.45 -1.98
CA ASP A 29 9.83 -10.67 -0.85
C ASP A 29 8.32 -10.37 -0.97
N LYS A 30 7.83 -10.10 -2.19
CA LYS A 30 6.39 -9.88 -2.45
C LYS A 30 5.55 -11.16 -2.32
N ASP A 31 6.02 -12.29 -2.83
CA ASP A 31 5.35 -13.59 -2.69
C ASP A 31 5.26 -14.00 -1.20
N ARG A 32 6.38 -13.86 -0.47
CA ARG A 32 6.42 -14.13 0.97
C ARG A 32 5.44 -13.22 1.73
N LEU A 33 5.36 -11.94 1.38
CA LEU A 33 4.40 -11.01 1.99
C LEU A 33 2.95 -11.46 1.78
N LEU A 34 2.56 -11.87 0.56
CA LEU A 34 1.22 -12.36 0.27
C LEU A 34 0.86 -13.67 1.01
N LYS A 35 1.86 -14.51 1.29
CA LYS A 35 1.69 -15.80 1.99
C LYS A 35 1.74 -15.70 3.51
N SER A 36 2.59 -14.83 4.06
CA SER A 36 2.89 -14.78 5.50
C SER A 36 2.58 -13.45 6.18
N GLY A 37 2.21 -12.42 5.40
CA GLY A 37 1.76 -11.15 5.93
C GLY A 37 0.46 -11.29 6.71
N ARG A 38 0.28 -10.41 7.70
CA ARG A 38 -0.96 -10.33 8.45
C ARG A 38 -2.07 -9.83 7.55
N GLU A 39 -3.14 -10.61 7.43
CA GLU A 39 -4.31 -10.21 6.63
C GLU A 39 -5.15 -9.18 7.37
N ILE A 40 -5.45 -8.07 6.70
CA ILE A 40 -6.42 -7.07 7.14
C ILE A 40 -7.37 -6.75 5.98
N THR A 41 -8.58 -6.30 6.32
CA THR A 41 -9.60 -5.94 5.33
C THR A 41 -9.91 -4.46 5.48
N LEU A 42 -9.78 -3.67 4.43
CA LEU A 42 -10.09 -2.24 4.43
C LEU A 42 -11.22 -1.92 3.45
N PRO A 43 -12.22 -1.11 3.85
CA PRO A 43 -13.28 -0.71 2.94
C PRO A 43 -12.73 0.16 1.80
N VAL A 44 -13.15 -0.14 0.57
CA VAL A 44 -12.75 0.61 -0.60
C VAL A 44 -13.65 1.83 -0.78
N LYS A 45 -13.03 2.99 -0.99
CA LYS A 45 -13.72 4.23 -1.38
C LYS A 45 -13.71 4.42 -2.89
N PRO A 46 -14.83 4.90 -3.47
CA PRO A 46 -14.88 5.25 -4.87
C PRO A 46 -13.94 6.42 -5.16
N VAL A 47 -13.08 6.24 -6.17
CA VAL A 47 -12.22 7.29 -6.73
C VAL A 47 -12.83 7.76 -8.04
N ASP A 48 -12.82 9.07 -8.28
CA ASP A 48 -13.33 9.68 -9.52
C ASP A 48 -12.56 9.11 -10.74
N PRO A 49 -13.25 8.49 -11.72
CA PRO A 49 -12.58 7.80 -12.82
C PRO A 49 -11.80 8.80 -13.69
N ARG A 50 -10.48 8.60 -13.78
CA ARG A 50 -9.66 9.24 -14.81
C ARG A 50 -9.03 8.19 -15.71
N ASP A 51 -9.44 8.28 -16.97
CA ASP A 51 -8.88 7.65 -18.17
C ASP A 51 -9.41 6.25 -18.51
N ILE A 52 -9.97 6.12 -19.71
CA ILE A 52 -10.80 5.01 -20.22
C ILE A 52 -10.01 4.06 -21.13
N PHE A 53 -8.68 4.20 -21.20
CA PHE A 53 -7.90 3.68 -22.33
C PHE A 53 -6.56 3.01 -21.98
N ARG A 54 -6.35 2.55 -20.73
CA ARG A 54 -5.08 1.88 -20.33
C ARG A 54 -5.31 0.54 -19.63
N GLY A 55 -5.98 -0.40 -20.30
CA GLY A 55 -6.31 -1.72 -19.74
C GLY A 55 -7.36 -1.65 -18.63
N ASP A 56 -7.93 -2.79 -18.25
CA ASP A 56 -8.91 -2.84 -17.17
C ASP A 56 -8.21 -2.97 -15.81
N TYR A 57 -7.91 -1.83 -15.20
CA TYR A 57 -7.56 -1.75 -13.78
C TYR A 57 -8.53 -0.79 -13.07
N VAL A 58 -8.82 -1.08 -11.81
CA VAL A 58 -9.65 -0.20 -10.97
C VAL A 58 -8.76 0.49 -9.95
N THR A 59 -8.96 1.79 -9.80
CA THR A 59 -8.30 2.58 -8.76
C THR A 59 -9.10 2.47 -7.46
N LEU A 60 -8.46 1.95 -6.41
CA LEU A 60 -9.02 1.78 -5.09
C LEU A 60 -8.65 2.97 -4.21
N GLY A 61 -9.66 3.61 -3.61
CA GLY A 61 -9.46 4.61 -2.57
C GLY A 61 -9.54 3.98 -1.18
N TYR A 62 -8.88 4.58 -0.19
CA TYR A 62 -8.95 4.14 1.20
C TYR A 62 -9.16 5.34 2.13
N ASP A 63 -9.84 5.13 3.25
CA ASP A 63 -9.97 6.15 4.30
C ASP A 63 -8.62 6.58 4.87
N ILE A 64 -7.72 5.62 5.01
CA ILE A 64 -6.37 5.84 5.52
C ILE A 64 -5.50 6.69 4.57
N SER A 65 -5.90 6.87 3.30
CA SER A 65 -5.19 7.69 2.32
C SER A 65 -5.33 9.19 2.53
N SER A 66 -6.30 9.65 3.33
CA SER A 66 -6.51 11.06 3.63
C SER A 66 -6.76 11.26 5.11
N LEU A 67 -5.69 11.56 5.85
CA LEU A 67 -5.75 11.73 7.30
C LEU A 67 -5.88 13.20 7.65
N ASN A 68 -6.93 13.55 8.42
CA ASN A 68 -7.05 14.86 9.04
C ASN A 68 -6.43 14.83 10.44
N ALA A 69 -5.67 15.85 10.80
CA ALA A 69 -5.03 15.97 12.10
C ALA A 69 -6.02 15.95 13.27
N SER A 70 -7.25 16.44 13.06
CA SER A 70 -8.32 16.38 14.05
C SER A 70 -8.89 14.98 14.28
N GLN A 71 -8.71 14.06 13.33
CA GLN A 71 -9.28 12.70 13.38
C GLN A 71 -8.29 11.63 13.85
N VAL A 72 -6.99 11.94 13.85
CA VAL A 72 -5.95 11.00 14.26
C VAL A 72 -5.54 11.26 15.71
N PRO A 73 -5.75 10.30 16.64
CA PRO A 73 -5.46 10.50 18.07
C PRO A 73 -4.01 10.90 18.36
N ALA A 74 -3.05 10.34 17.62
CA ALA A 74 -1.63 10.64 17.79
C ALA A 74 -0.93 10.81 16.44
N GLY A 75 -0.82 12.05 15.95
CA GLY A 75 -0.18 12.34 14.66
C GLY A 75 0.93 13.37 14.75
N SER A 76 2.06 13.08 14.11
CA SER A 76 3.17 14.03 13.95
C SER A 76 3.07 14.82 12.64
N PHE A 77 1.93 15.49 12.39
CA PHE A 77 1.61 16.14 11.11
C PHE A 77 2.64 17.20 10.68
N ASP A 78 3.25 17.90 11.63
CA ASP A 78 4.25 18.94 11.35
C ASP A 78 5.62 18.40 10.88
N LYS A 79 5.88 17.10 11.09
CA LYS A 79 7.18 16.47 10.79
C LYS A 79 7.23 15.81 9.41
N PHE A 80 6.13 15.83 8.66
CA PHE A 80 6.09 15.24 7.33
C PHE A 80 6.63 16.18 6.26
N ALA A 81 7.24 15.57 5.24
CA ALA A 81 7.61 16.21 3.99
C ALA A 81 7.03 15.38 2.84
N VAL A 82 6.71 16.05 1.73
CA VAL A 82 6.23 15.37 0.52
C VAL A 82 7.29 14.38 0.04
N GLY A 83 6.86 13.15 -0.25
CA GLY A 83 7.74 12.04 -0.61
C GLY A 83 8.42 11.33 0.57
N ALA A 84 8.27 11.81 1.80
CA ALA A 84 8.79 11.11 2.97
C ALA A 84 7.96 9.83 3.25
N PRO A 85 8.55 8.81 3.91
CA PRO A 85 7.76 7.71 4.44
C PRO A 85 6.81 8.20 5.55
N ALA A 86 5.68 7.54 5.66
CA ALA A 86 4.75 7.67 6.77
C ALA A 86 4.33 6.29 7.24
N TYR A 87 4.28 6.08 8.54
CA TYR A 87 3.84 4.84 9.18
C TYR A 87 2.53 5.13 9.88
N VAL A 88 1.47 4.49 9.40
CA VAL A 88 0.12 4.62 9.91
C VAL A 88 -0.22 3.40 10.73
N THR A 89 -0.51 3.56 12.01
CA THR A 89 -0.95 2.47 12.86
C THR A 89 -2.47 2.43 12.85
N VAL A 90 -3.02 1.25 12.61
CA VAL A 90 -4.45 0.96 12.66
C VAL A 90 -4.74 -0.09 13.71
N ALA A 91 -5.85 0.08 14.43
CA ALA A 91 -6.35 -0.86 15.42
C ALA A 91 -7.71 -1.44 14.98
N PRO A 92 -8.01 -2.69 15.31
CA PRO A 92 -9.29 -3.29 14.96
C PRO A 92 -10.43 -2.62 15.74
N ASN A 93 -11.52 -2.30 15.05
CA ASN A 93 -12.73 -1.73 15.63
C ASN A 93 -13.69 -2.85 16.11
N PRO A 94 -14.32 -2.75 17.29
CA PRO A 94 -15.36 -3.67 17.74
C PRO A 94 -16.53 -3.89 16.75
N ALA A 95 -16.84 -2.90 15.91
CA ALA A 95 -17.88 -2.98 14.88
C ALA A 95 -17.45 -3.74 13.61
N GLY A 96 -16.20 -4.19 13.55
CA GLY A 96 -15.55 -4.69 12.34
C GLY A 96 -14.85 -3.57 11.58
N GLY A 97 -13.67 -3.86 11.04
CA GLY A 97 -12.82 -2.88 10.34
C GLY A 97 -11.65 -2.38 11.17
N TRP A 98 -11.05 -1.28 10.71
CA TRP A 98 -9.77 -0.76 11.22
C TRP A 98 -9.81 0.75 11.33
N ASP A 99 -9.49 1.27 12.52
CA ASP A 99 -9.42 2.70 12.80
C ASP A 99 -7.97 3.16 12.91
N VAL A 100 -7.68 4.36 12.39
CA VAL A 100 -6.35 4.97 12.47
C VAL A 100 -6.10 5.49 13.88
N THR A 101 -5.08 4.96 14.54
CA THR A 101 -4.70 5.38 15.90
C THR A 101 -3.55 6.38 15.90
N SER A 102 -2.59 6.21 14.98
CA SER A 102 -1.44 7.10 14.91
C SER A 102 -0.81 7.21 13.54
N VAL A 103 -0.09 8.30 13.31
CA VAL A 103 0.73 8.51 12.11
C VAL A 103 2.08 9.15 12.47
N SER A 104 3.17 8.52 12.02
CA SER A 104 4.55 8.90 12.36
C SER A 104 5.49 8.82 11.13
N PRO A 105 6.50 9.69 11.00
CA PRO A 105 7.56 9.55 9.97
C PRO A 105 8.47 8.34 10.19
N GLU A 106 8.55 7.85 11.42
CA GLU A 106 9.37 6.70 11.83
C GLU A 106 8.51 5.53 12.25
N PHE A 107 9.02 4.31 12.03
CA PHE A 107 8.33 3.09 12.44
C PHE A 107 8.19 3.08 13.98
N PRO A 108 6.99 2.86 14.52
CA PRO A 108 6.76 2.91 15.96
C PRO A 108 7.56 1.84 16.72
N LYS A 109 8.19 2.23 17.84
CA LYS A 109 9.02 1.33 18.67
C LYS A 109 8.22 0.25 19.40
N SER A 110 6.95 0.52 19.69
CA SER A 110 6.04 -0.38 20.37
C SER A 110 4.66 -0.29 19.73
N VAL A 111 4.14 -1.41 19.29
CA VAL A 111 2.83 -1.56 18.67
C VAL A 111 2.10 -2.67 19.41
N SER A 112 0.81 -2.49 19.68
CA SER A 112 0.01 -3.57 20.29
C SER A 112 0.01 -4.79 19.36
N PRO A 113 0.03 -6.04 19.87
CA PRO A 113 -0.09 -7.23 19.04
C PRO A 113 -1.35 -7.25 18.16
N SER A 114 -2.41 -6.56 18.58
CA SER A 114 -3.65 -6.40 17.81
C SER A 114 -3.54 -5.41 16.65
N ASP A 115 -2.59 -4.49 16.71
CA ASP A 115 -2.53 -3.36 15.80
C ASP A 115 -1.66 -3.71 14.58
N VAL A 116 -1.85 -2.96 13.50
CA VAL A 116 -1.12 -3.13 12.26
C VAL A 116 -0.54 -1.81 11.83
N VAL A 117 0.73 -1.81 11.42
CA VAL A 117 1.39 -0.62 10.88
C VAL A 117 1.42 -0.74 9.37
N LEU A 118 0.97 0.29 8.68
CA LEU A 118 0.99 0.40 7.23
C LEU A 118 1.99 1.48 6.84
N LYS A 119 2.98 1.10 6.03
CA LYS A 119 3.94 2.01 5.44
C LYS A 119 3.33 2.66 4.21
N ALA A 120 3.34 3.98 4.20
CA ALA A 120 2.91 4.83 3.12
C ALA A 120 4.02 5.80 2.72
N ARG A 121 3.75 6.54 1.66
CA ARG A 121 4.53 7.69 1.23
C ARG A 121 3.61 8.91 1.20
N VAL A 122 4.10 10.04 1.70
CA VAL A 122 3.36 11.30 1.66
C VAL A 122 3.26 11.76 0.21
N ASP A 123 2.05 11.82 -0.33
CA ASP A 123 1.76 12.31 -1.68
C ASP A 123 1.62 13.83 -1.67
N ARG A 124 0.76 14.34 -0.79
CA ARG A 124 0.49 15.76 -0.59
C ARG A 124 0.25 16.03 0.89
N MET A 125 0.52 17.25 1.30
CA MET A 125 0.19 17.71 2.65
C MET A 125 -0.33 19.13 2.58
N TRP A 126 -1.36 19.40 3.37
CA TRP A 126 -1.84 20.74 3.64
C TRP A 126 -1.68 21.00 5.14
N ARG A 127 -1.04 22.12 5.47
CA ARG A 127 -0.88 22.56 6.86
C ARG A 127 -1.90 23.67 7.10
N GLY A 128 -2.85 23.40 7.98
CA GLY A 128 -3.76 24.43 8.45
C GLY A 128 -3.06 25.44 9.35
N GLN A 129 -3.75 26.53 9.68
CA GLN A 129 -3.20 27.61 10.49
C GLN A 129 -3.00 27.20 11.96
N SER A 130 -3.75 26.20 12.42
CA SER A 130 -3.59 25.49 13.69
C SER A 130 -3.09 24.06 13.43
N GLY A 131 -2.29 23.50 14.35
CA GLY A 131 -1.77 22.12 14.25
C GLY A 131 -2.87 21.03 14.20
N SER A 132 -4.10 21.39 14.56
CA SER A 132 -5.30 20.55 14.48
C SER A 132 -5.89 20.43 13.07
N ASP A 133 -5.51 21.30 12.14
CA ASP A 133 -6.23 21.47 10.87
C ASP A 133 -5.42 20.91 9.68
N GLY A 134 -4.35 20.16 9.93
CA GLY A 134 -3.55 19.54 8.86
C GLY A 134 -4.29 18.43 8.13
N VAL A 135 -4.05 18.31 6.81
CA VAL A 135 -4.50 17.17 6.00
C VAL A 135 -3.29 16.51 5.35
N LEU A 136 -3.16 15.21 5.55
CA LEU A 136 -2.08 14.39 5.01
C LEU A 136 -2.66 13.40 3.98
N SER A 137 -2.22 13.52 2.74
CA SER A 137 -2.54 12.56 1.69
C SER A 137 -1.42 11.55 1.55
N LEU A 138 -1.78 10.27 1.66
CA LEU A 138 -0.88 9.14 1.74
C LEU A 138 -1.12 8.16 0.59
N ARG A 139 -0.02 7.59 0.08
CA ARG A 139 -0.02 6.53 -0.93
C ARG A 139 0.69 5.29 -0.39
N TYR A 140 0.04 4.15 -0.46
CA TYR A 140 0.48 2.86 0.06
C TYR A 140 1.01 1.93 -1.03
N GLY A 141 0.70 2.18 -2.30
CA GLY A 141 1.08 1.30 -3.42
C GLY A 141 0.15 0.10 -3.60
N ILE A 142 -1.05 0.17 -3.02
CA ILE A 142 -2.13 -0.83 -3.07
C ILE A 142 -3.42 -0.23 -3.67
N GLU A 143 -3.33 0.95 -4.28
CA GLU A 143 -4.46 1.66 -4.88
C GLU A 143 -4.85 1.11 -6.26
N THR A 144 -4.18 0.09 -6.77
CA THR A 144 -4.45 -0.45 -8.12
C THR A 144 -4.78 -1.92 -8.03
N TYR A 145 -5.93 -2.29 -8.59
CA TYR A 145 -6.37 -3.67 -8.76
C TYR A 145 -6.53 -3.99 -10.24
N PHE A 146 -5.87 -5.03 -10.71
CA PHE A 146 -5.92 -5.45 -12.11
C PHE A 146 -7.06 -6.44 -12.29
N VAL A 147 -7.92 -6.21 -13.28
CA VAL A 147 -9.04 -7.10 -13.57
C VAL A 147 -8.96 -7.63 -15.01
N PRO A 148 -9.62 -8.76 -15.31
CA PRO A 148 -9.76 -9.24 -16.67
C PRO A 148 -10.43 -8.19 -17.58
N GLU A 149 -10.09 -8.24 -18.86
CA GLU A 149 -10.61 -7.28 -19.84
C GLU A 149 -12.15 -7.30 -19.88
N GLY A 150 -12.77 -6.11 -19.89
CA GLY A 150 -14.23 -5.93 -19.92
C GLY A 150 -14.95 -6.04 -18.57
N THR A 151 -14.24 -6.36 -17.47
CA THR A 151 -14.86 -6.52 -16.13
C THR A 151 -14.74 -5.28 -15.22
N GLY A 152 -13.93 -4.29 -15.59
CA GLY A 152 -13.66 -3.10 -14.77
C GLY A 152 -14.90 -2.32 -14.37
N ARG A 153 -15.81 -2.06 -15.32
CA ARG A 153 -17.03 -1.27 -15.08
C ARG A 153 -17.96 -1.89 -14.03
N VAL A 154 -18.07 -3.21 -13.99
CA VAL A 154 -18.92 -3.92 -13.01
C VAL A 154 -18.32 -3.79 -11.61
N LEU A 155 -17.00 -3.89 -11.51
CA LEU A 155 -16.32 -3.71 -10.24
C LEU A 155 -16.41 -2.25 -9.76
N GLU A 156 -16.23 -1.29 -10.66
CA GLU A 156 -16.39 0.14 -10.37
C GLU A 156 -17.79 0.49 -9.84
N SER A 157 -18.85 -0.04 -10.46
CA SER A 157 -20.21 0.19 -9.95
C SER A 157 -20.39 -0.36 -8.55
N LYS A 158 -19.82 -1.54 -8.26
CA LYS A 158 -19.86 -2.12 -6.92
C LYS A 158 -19.03 -1.33 -5.89
N VAL A 159 -17.91 -0.73 -6.29
CA VAL A 159 -17.13 0.19 -5.43
C VAL A 159 -17.98 1.42 -5.11
N ARG A 160 -18.66 2.00 -6.11
CA ARG A 160 -19.56 3.15 -5.92
C ARG A 160 -20.73 2.84 -4.99
N GLU A 161 -21.20 1.60 -4.98
CA GLU A 161 -22.23 1.10 -4.07
C GLU A 161 -21.70 0.74 -2.66
N HIS A 162 -20.40 0.93 -2.39
CA HIS A 162 -19.73 0.57 -1.12
C HIS A 162 -19.83 -0.92 -0.75
N LYS A 163 -19.84 -1.81 -1.75
CA LYS A 163 -19.96 -3.27 -1.55
C LYS A 163 -18.63 -4.01 -1.68
N ILE A 164 -17.51 -3.28 -1.62
CA ILE A 164 -16.17 -3.83 -1.85
C ILE A 164 -15.22 -3.48 -0.72
N ASP A 165 -14.56 -4.51 -0.20
CA ASP A 165 -13.43 -4.37 0.70
C ASP A 165 -12.15 -4.92 0.05
N ALA A 166 -11.01 -4.32 0.34
CA ALA A 166 -9.70 -4.80 -0.08
C ALA A 166 -9.07 -5.70 0.99
N ILE A 167 -8.56 -6.84 0.56
CA ILE A 167 -7.83 -7.78 1.42
C ILE A 167 -6.35 -7.49 1.26
N LEU A 168 -5.71 -7.06 2.34
CA LEU A 168 -4.31 -6.67 2.35
C LEU A 168 -3.49 -7.65 3.17
N ALA A 169 -2.32 -8.02 2.67
CA ALA A 169 -1.29 -8.68 3.45
C ALA A 169 -0.27 -7.65 3.91
N VAL A 170 -0.05 -7.56 5.23
CA VAL A 170 0.84 -6.56 5.84
C VAL A 170 2.03 -7.22 6.52
N GLY A 171 3.23 -6.78 6.16
CA GLY A 171 4.50 -7.26 6.68
C GLY A 171 4.85 -6.60 8.02
N ALA A 172 5.79 -7.20 8.75
CA ALA A 172 6.26 -6.67 10.02
C ALA A 172 6.98 -5.31 9.90
N ASP A 173 7.47 -4.96 8.71
CA ASP A 173 8.07 -3.66 8.37
C ASP A 173 7.02 -2.61 7.91
N GLY A 174 5.75 -3.00 7.90
CA GLY A 174 4.61 -2.23 7.44
C GLY A 174 4.42 -2.22 5.92
N SER A 175 5.22 -2.97 5.16
CA SER A 175 4.93 -3.17 3.74
C SER A 175 3.54 -3.80 3.55
N ALA A 176 2.79 -3.31 2.58
CA ALA A 176 1.45 -3.81 2.29
C ALA A 176 1.37 -4.30 0.85
N ALA A 177 0.65 -5.40 0.64
CA ALA A 177 0.32 -5.90 -0.68
C ALA A 177 -1.18 -6.23 -0.76
N LEU A 178 -1.80 -5.86 -1.87
CA LEU A 178 -3.18 -6.24 -2.18
C LEU A 178 -3.22 -7.72 -2.54
N LYS A 179 -3.96 -8.51 -1.78
CA LYS A 179 -4.15 -9.96 -1.96
C LYS A 179 -5.42 -10.27 -2.76
N GLY A 180 -6.40 -9.38 -2.72
CA GLY A 180 -7.67 -9.55 -3.43
C GLY A 180 -8.73 -8.61 -2.91
N LEU A 181 -9.97 -8.87 -3.28
CA LEU A 181 -11.15 -8.09 -2.90
C LEU A 181 -12.22 -9.00 -2.28
N VAL A 182 -12.98 -8.45 -1.35
CA VAL A 182 -14.28 -8.99 -0.96
C VAL A 182 -15.33 -8.21 -1.73
N VAL A 183 -16.15 -8.90 -2.51
CA VAL A 183 -17.19 -8.28 -3.34
C VAL A 183 -18.52 -8.91 -2.98
N ASP A 184 -19.49 -8.13 -2.49
CA ASP A 184 -20.79 -8.64 -2.01
C ASP A 184 -20.65 -9.76 -0.94
N GLY A 185 -19.59 -9.70 -0.12
CA GLY A 185 -19.27 -10.71 0.91
C GLY A 185 -18.54 -11.95 0.39
N GLU A 186 -18.34 -12.09 -0.92
CA GLU A 186 -17.56 -13.16 -1.52
C GLU A 186 -16.09 -12.77 -1.65
N ARG A 187 -15.20 -13.67 -1.18
CA ARG A 187 -13.76 -13.43 -1.14
C ARG A 187 -13.12 -13.82 -2.48
N HIS A 188 -12.70 -12.83 -3.26
CA HIS A 188 -11.93 -13.01 -4.49
C HIS A 188 -10.45 -12.78 -4.20
N VAL A 189 -9.67 -13.86 -4.14
CA VAL A 189 -8.22 -13.81 -3.95
C VAL A 189 -7.55 -14.12 -5.28
N ASP A 190 -6.64 -13.26 -5.71
CA ASP A 190 -5.84 -13.55 -6.89
C ASP A 190 -4.74 -14.55 -6.51
N PRO A 191 -4.47 -15.56 -7.36
CA PRO A 191 -3.38 -16.47 -7.12
C PRO A 191 -2.06 -15.69 -7.00
N PRO A 192 -1.15 -16.09 -6.09
CA PRO A 192 0.19 -15.51 -6.03
C PRO A 192 0.86 -15.65 -7.41
N LEU A 193 1.76 -14.72 -7.73
CA LEU A 193 2.38 -14.57 -9.05
C LEU A 193 3.36 -15.71 -9.44
N LEU A 194 3.27 -16.89 -8.81
CA LEU A 194 4.17 -18.04 -8.99
C LEU A 194 3.42 -19.37 -8.88
#